data_AF-A0A950IB59-F1
#
_entry.id   AF-A0A950IB59-F1
#
_cell.length_a   1.000
_cell.length_b   1.000
_cell.length_c   1.000
_cell.angle_alpha   90.00
_cell.angle_beta   90.00
_cell.angle_gamma   90.00
#
_symmetry.space_group_name_H-M   'P 1'
#
loop_
_entity.id
_entity.type
_entity.pdbx_description
1 polymer ?
#
loop_
_entity_poly.entity_id
_entity_poly.type
_entity_poly.pdbx_seq_one_letter_code
_entity_poly.pdbx_strand_id
1 'polypeptide(L)'
;MDGMPMPGMPMGATPPAWTLYHAGAVLVAWIAMMVAMMLPTAAPAIVRRGPVFALGYAAAWAGFGIAATALQWALERTGALSMQLSLTSAALAAAVVLAAGIYQLTPLKAACLQHCRAESDADTAAIMTVAGTSTAGARIIAALAHGLHHGARCIGCCWALMLLLFVGGAMNLV
;
A
#
# COMPACT_ATOMS: atom_id res chain seq x y z
N MET A 1 16.82 6.84 43.94
CA MET A 1 16.21 7.46 42.75
C MET A 1 15.36 6.39 42.11
N ASP A 2 14.25 6.13 42.79
CA ASP A 2 13.33 5.04 42.50
C ASP A 2 12.49 5.39 41.28
N GLY A 3 12.40 4.45 40.35
CA GLY A 3 11.65 4.60 39.12
C GLY A 3 10.18 4.85 39.41
N MET A 4 9.63 5.91 38.81
CA MET A 4 8.19 6.13 38.77
C MET A 4 7.55 4.95 38.02
N PRO A 5 6.57 4.25 38.62
CA PRO A 5 5.79 3.26 37.89
C PRO A 5 4.94 4.00 36.84
N MET A 6 5.21 3.72 35.57
CA MET A 6 4.37 4.16 34.46
C MET A 6 2.96 3.59 34.68
N PRO A 7 1.90 4.42 34.68
CA PRO A 7 0.53 3.92 34.76
C PRO A 7 0.29 2.96 33.60
N GLY A 8 0.07 1.69 33.93
CA GLY A 8 -0.30 0.68 32.94
C GLY A 8 -1.54 1.14 32.19
N MET A 9 -1.46 1.22 30.86
CA MET A 9 -2.65 1.40 30.04
C MET A 9 -3.63 0.26 30.37
N PRO A 10 -4.93 0.55 30.55
CA PRO A 10 -5.89 -0.50 30.84
C PRO A 10 -5.90 -1.52 29.70
N MET A 11 -5.41 -2.72 30.00
CA MET A 11 -5.48 -3.96 29.21
C MET A 11 -6.94 -4.44 29.12
N GLY A 12 -7.80 -3.58 28.59
CA GLY A 12 -9.25 -3.77 28.60
C GLY A 12 -10.01 -2.64 27.92
N ALA A 13 -9.36 -1.80 27.10
CA ALA A 13 -10.10 -0.97 26.17
C ALA A 13 -10.99 -1.91 25.33
N THR A 14 -12.28 -1.61 25.24
CA THR A 14 -13.14 -2.24 24.24
C THR A 14 -12.67 -1.77 22.87
N PRO A 15 -12.64 -2.64 21.83
CA PRO A 15 -12.25 -2.19 20.50
C PRO A 15 -13.12 -1.00 20.13
N PRO A 16 -12.52 0.14 19.75
CA PRO A 16 -13.29 1.32 19.44
C PRO A 16 -14.32 0.92 18.37
N ALA A 17 -15.59 1.17 18.65
CA ALA A 17 -16.62 0.93 17.65
C ALA A 17 -16.23 1.69 16.38
N TRP A 18 -16.44 1.09 15.20
CA TRP A 18 -16.21 1.73 13.91
C TRP A 18 -17.20 2.88 13.68
N THR A 19 -16.99 3.97 14.42
CA THR A 19 -17.61 5.27 14.19
C THR A 19 -17.05 5.86 12.90
N LEU A 20 -17.81 6.75 12.26
CA LEU A 20 -17.39 7.43 11.03
C LEU A 20 -16.02 8.13 11.20
N TYR A 21 -15.79 8.71 12.38
CA TYR A 21 -14.52 9.35 12.71
C TYR A 21 -13.35 8.36 12.73
N HIS A 22 -13.51 7.24 13.44
CA HIS A 22 -12.46 6.20 13.50
C HIS A 22 -12.21 5.59 12.12
N ALA A 23 -13.26 5.31 11.37
CA ALA A 23 -13.15 4.81 9.99
C ALA A 23 -12.37 5.79 9.10
N GLY A 24 -12.69 7.08 9.18
CA GLY A 24 -11.98 8.13 8.44
C GLY A 24 -10.52 8.26 8.85
N ALA A 25 -10.21 8.19 10.15
CA ALA A 25 -8.84 8.25 10.65
C ALA A 25 -8.00 7.05 10.17
N VAL A 26 -8.54 5.83 10.25
CA VAL A 26 -7.87 4.61 9.76
C VAL A 26 -7.65 4.69 8.25
N LEU A 27 -8.67 5.14 7.50
CA LEU A 27 -8.56 5.32 6.05
C LEU A 27 -7.45 6.30 5.66
N VAL A 28 -7.42 7.46 6.31
CA VAL A 28 -6.38 8.48 6.07
C VAL A 28 -5.01 7.93 6.44
N ALA A 29 -4.87 7.22 7.56
CA ALA A 29 -3.61 6.62 7.96
C ALA A 29 -3.09 5.60 6.93
N TRP A 30 -3.95 4.68 6.45
CA TRP A 30 -3.57 3.73 5.41
C TRP A 30 -3.16 4.39 4.11
N ILE A 31 -3.96 5.34 3.62
CA ILE A 31 -3.66 6.07 2.37
C ILE A 31 -2.36 6.84 2.53
N ALA A 32 -2.19 7.58 3.63
CA ALA A 32 -0.99 8.37 3.87
C ALA A 32 0.26 7.50 3.95
N MET A 33 0.21 6.39 4.70
CA MET A 33 1.32 5.44 4.80
C MET A 33 1.70 4.84 3.44
N MET A 34 0.71 4.36 2.68
CA MET A 34 0.93 3.75 1.37
C MET A 34 1.51 4.74 0.37
N VAL A 35 0.91 5.93 0.26
CA VAL A 35 1.38 6.96 -0.68
C VAL A 35 2.77 7.43 -0.26
N ALA A 36 3.00 7.75 1.01
CA ALA A 36 4.27 8.30 1.48
C ALA A 36 5.46 7.36 1.26
N MET A 37 5.29 6.06 1.52
CA MET A 37 6.37 5.09 1.36
C MET A 37 6.59 4.66 -0.09
N MET A 38 5.55 4.69 -0.92
CA MET A 38 5.64 4.16 -2.29
C MET A 38 5.97 5.23 -3.32
N LEU A 39 5.60 6.49 -3.12
CA LEU A 39 5.95 7.59 -4.04
C LEU A 39 7.47 7.68 -4.33
N PRO A 40 8.38 7.54 -3.34
CA PRO A 40 9.82 7.54 -3.58
C PRO A 40 10.28 6.45 -4.55
N THR A 41 9.60 5.29 -4.58
CA THR A 41 9.97 4.18 -5.48
C THR A 41 9.76 4.53 -6.96
N ALA A 42 8.88 5.48 -7.25
CA ALA A 42 8.58 5.97 -8.60
C ALA A 42 9.29 7.30 -8.92
N ALA A 43 10.19 7.79 -8.06
CA ALA A 43 10.81 9.11 -8.22
C ALA A 43 11.46 9.35 -9.60
N PRO A 44 12.24 8.41 -10.19
CA PRO A 44 12.80 8.60 -11.52
C PRO A 44 11.72 8.76 -12.61
N ALA A 45 10.63 8.00 -12.50
CA ALA A 45 9.51 8.09 -13.42
C ALA A 45 8.72 9.41 -13.24
N ILE A 46 8.56 9.88 -12.00
CA ILE A 46 7.90 11.16 -11.69
C ILE A 46 8.67 12.34 -12.26
N VAL A 47 10.00 12.36 -12.12
CA VAL A 47 10.85 13.42 -12.68
C VAL A 47 10.71 13.50 -14.20
N ARG A 48 10.58 12.34 -14.87
CA ARG A 48 10.48 12.25 -16.33
C ARG A 48 9.07 12.50 -16.88
N ARG A 49 8.04 12.07 -16.15
CA ARG A 49 6.63 12.06 -16.61
C ARG A 49 5.77 13.18 -16.00
N GLY A 50 6.28 13.86 -14.96
CA GLY A 50 5.66 15.00 -14.34
C GLY A 50 4.59 14.68 -13.28
N PRO A 51 4.00 15.72 -12.67
CA PRO A 51 3.13 15.58 -11.50
C PRO A 51 1.80 14.89 -11.81
N VAL A 52 1.30 14.98 -13.05
CA VAL A 52 0.05 14.31 -13.46
C VAL A 52 0.20 12.79 -13.41
N PHE A 53 1.36 12.27 -13.80
CA PHE A 53 1.69 10.85 -13.62
C PHE A 53 1.76 10.48 -12.13
N ALA A 54 2.40 11.32 -11.32
CA ALA A 54 2.50 11.10 -9.87
C ALA A 54 1.11 11.02 -9.20
N LEU A 55 0.15 11.85 -9.63
CA LEU A 55 -1.23 11.79 -9.16
C LEU A 55 -1.91 10.46 -9.51
N GLY A 56 -1.73 9.96 -10.73
CA GLY A 56 -2.27 8.66 -11.13
C GLY A 56 -1.66 7.51 -10.32
N TYR A 57 -0.35 7.57 -10.06
CA TYR A 57 0.34 6.58 -9.22
C TYR A 57 -0.12 6.63 -7.77
N ALA A 58 -0.25 7.83 -7.19
CA ALA A 58 -0.78 8.02 -5.85
C ALA A 58 -2.24 7.54 -5.73
N ALA A 59 -3.06 7.73 -6.76
CA ALA A 59 -4.43 7.23 -6.80
C ALA A 59 -4.51 5.69 -6.74
N ALA A 60 -3.59 4.98 -7.41
CA ALA A 60 -3.52 3.52 -7.31
C ALA A 60 -3.24 3.07 -5.86
N TRP A 61 -2.28 3.71 -5.20
CA TRP A 61 -1.94 3.43 -3.80
C TRP A 61 -3.02 3.85 -2.80
N ALA A 62 -3.73 4.94 -3.08
CA ALA A 62 -4.91 5.30 -2.31
C ALA A 62 -5.99 4.21 -2.41
N GLY A 63 -6.21 3.66 -3.62
CA GLY A 63 -7.05 2.49 -3.84
C GLY A 63 -6.64 1.28 -3.00
N PHE A 64 -5.33 1.01 -2.92
CA PHE A 64 -4.81 -0.03 -2.03
C PHE A 64 -5.06 0.27 -0.55
N GLY A 65 -4.88 1.52 -0.11
CA GLY A 65 -5.19 1.95 1.26
C GLY A 65 -6.67 1.77 1.64
N ILE A 66 -7.57 2.04 0.69
CA ILE A 66 -9.02 1.75 0.85
C ILE A 66 -9.24 0.24 1.06
N ALA A 67 -8.62 -0.59 0.22
CA ALA A 67 -8.72 -2.05 0.34
C ALA A 67 -8.14 -2.57 1.67
N ALA A 68 -7.01 -2.02 2.11
CA ALA A 68 -6.39 -2.35 3.39
C ALA A 68 -7.27 -1.95 4.58
N THR A 69 -7.93 -0.78 4.52
CA THR A 69 -8.90 -0.34 5.53
C THR A 69 -10.11 -1.26 5.61
N ALA A 70 -10.65 -1.68 4.45
CA ALA A 70 -11.75 -2.64 4.39
C ALA A 70 -11.34 -4.01 4.94
N LEU A 71 -10.11 -4.46 4.65
CA LEU A 71 -9.56 -5.70 5.17
C LEU A 71 -9.36 -5.62 6.68
N GLN A 72 -8.81 -4.52 7.20
CA GLN A 72 -8.67 -4.27 8.64
C GLN A 72 -10.02 -4.39 9.35
N TRP A 73 -11.03 -3.68 8.84
CA TRP A 73 -12.39 -3.73 9.38
C TRP A 73 -12.96 -5.16 9.39
N ALA A 74 -12.76 -5.93 8.32
CA ALA A 74 -13.24 -7.29 8.22
C ALA A 74 -12.54 -8.23 9.23
N LEU A 75 -11.23 -8.09 9.42
CA LEU A 75 -10.45 -8.89 10.36
C LEU A 75 -10.73 -8.52 11.83
N GLU A 76 -10.96 -7.24 12.13
CA GLU A 76 -11.38 -6.81 13.47
C GLU A 76 -12.75 -7.36 13.83
N ARG A 77 -13.70 -7.41 12.88
CA ARG A 77 -15.04 -7.99 13.09
C ARG A 77 -15.03 -9.47 13.43
N THR A 78 -14.07 -10.23 12.91
CA THR A 78 -13.94 -11.66 13.20
C THR A 78 -13.08 -11.94 14.44
N GLY A 79 -12.52 -10.90 15.08
CA GLY A 79 -11.54 -11.04 16.16
C GLY A 79 -10.18 -11.58 15.70
N ALA A 80 -9.96 -11.65 14.39
CA ALA A 80 -8.69 -12.10 13.80
C ALA A 80 -7.58 -11.05 13.89
N LEU A 81 -7.93 -9.79 14.18
CA LEU A 81 -6.99 -8.68 14.35
C LEU A 81 -7.15 -8.02 15.72
N SER A 82 -6.02 -7.80 16.39
CA SER A 82 -5.92 -7.06 17.65
C SER A 82 -5.91 -5.55 17.43
N MET A 83 -6.08 -4.77 18.51
CA MET A 83 -5.96 -3.31 18.48
C MET A 83 -4.59 -2.81 18.02
N GLN A 84 -3.55 -3.64 18.14
CA GLN A 84 -2.19 -3.30 17.73
C GLN A 84 -1.92 -3.61 16.25
N LEU A 85 -2.99 -3.86 15.47
CA LEU A 85 -2.92 -4.26 14.05
C LEU A 85 -2.12 -5.55 13.84
N SER A 86 -2.20 -6.49 14.79
CA SER A 86 -1.54 -7.80 14.72
C SER A 86 -2.57 -8.90 14.70
N LEU A 87 -2.34 -9.91 13.86
CA LEU A 87 -3.14 -11.12 13.81
C LEU A 87 -3.15 -11.85 15.15
N THR A 88 -4.33 -12.22 15.63
CA THR A 88 -4.50 -12.88 16.93
C THR A 88 -4.09 -14.35 16.94
N SER A 89 -4.00 -14.99 15.76
CA SER A 89 -3.64 -16.40 15.59
C SER A 89 -2.24 -16.56 15.00
N ALA A 90 -1.36 -17.24 15.75
CA ALA A 90 -0.02 -17.58 15.29
C ALA A 90 -0.04 -18.47 14.03
N ALA A 91 -1.00 -19.37 13.91
CA ALA A 91 -1.15 -20.22 12.72
C ALA A 91 -1.53 -19.38 11.48
N LEU A 92 -2.43 -18.41 11.65
CA LEU A 92 -2.82 -17.50 10.55
C LEU A 92 -1.66 -16.59 10.15
N ALA A 93 -0.96 -16.02 11.14
CA ALA A 93 0.26 -15.23 10.92
C ALA A 93 1.32 -16.03 10.17
N ALA A 94 1.62 -17.26 10.61
CA ALA A 94 2.58 -18.14 9.94
C ALA A 94 2.14 -18.49 8.51
N ALA A 95 0.85 -18.77 8.29
CA ALA A 95 0.32 -19.04 6.96
C ALA A 95 0.50 -17.84 6.01
N VAL A 96 0.22 -16.62 6.48
CA VAL A 96 0.42 -15.39 5.69
C VAL A 96 1.91 -15.18 5.37
N VAL A 97 2.80 -15.36 6.35
CA VAL A 97 4.25 -15.25 6.14
C VAL A 97 4.76 -16.29 5.15
N LEU A 98 4.34 -17.55 5.28
CA LEU A 98 4.72 -18.62 4.35
C LEU A 98 4.19 -18.34 2.94
N ALA A 99 2.93 -17.93 2.81
CA ALA A 99 2.35 -17.58 1.52
C ALA A 99 3.09 -16.40 0.87
N ALA A 100 3.42 -15.36 1.63
CA ALA A 100 4.24 -14.25 1.15
C ALA A 100 5.64 -14.73 0.74
N GLY A 101 6.31 -15.55 1.54
CA GLY A 101 7.61 -16.13 1.23
C GLY A 101 7.62 -16.96 -0.05
N ILE A 102 6.61 -17.83 -0.23
CA ILE A 102 6.43 -18.61 -1.45
C ILE A 102 6.21 -17.67 -2.64
N TYR A 103 5.30 -16.69 -2.52
CA TYR A 103 5.06 -15.69 -3.56
C TYR A 103 6.34 -14.95 -3.97
N GLN A 104 7.18 -14.61 -2.98
CA GLN A 104 8.45 -13.92 -3.21
C GLN A 104 9.43 -14.70 -4.09
N LEU A 105 9.34 -16.03 -4.10
CA LEU A 105 10.18 -16.95 -4.87
C LEU A 105 9.56 -17.36 -6.22
N THR A 106 8.33 -16.92 -6.52
CA THR A 106 7.67 -17.31 -7.76
C THR A 106 8.28 -16.63 -9.00
N PRO A 107 8.37 -17.33 -10.15
CA PRO A 107 8.77 -16.71 -11.41
C PRO A 107 7.77 -15.63 -11.86
N LEU A 108 6.50 -15.76 -11.49
CA LEU A 108 5.47 -14.77 -11.76
C LEU A 108 5.83 -13.40 -11.17
N LYS A 109 6.25 -13.37 -9.89
CA LYS A 109 6.69 -12.13 -9.25
C LYS A 109 7.96 -11.59 -9.90
N ALA A 110 8.93 -12.45 -10.22
CA ALA A 110 10.16 -12.02 -10.89
C ALA A 110 9.86 -11.33 -12.24
N ALA A 111 9.00 -11.94 -13.06
CA ALA A 111 8.53 -11.36 -14.31
C ALA A 111 7.77 -10.04 -14.10
N CYS A 112 6.86 -9.98 -13.11
CA CYS A 112 6.14 -8.76 -12.76
C CYS A 112 7.10 -7.62 -12.39
N LEU A 113 8.08 -7.90 -11.53
CA LEU A 113 9.05 -6.91 -11.06
C LEU A 113 9.94 -6.40 -12.19
N GLN A 114 10.36 -7.28 -13.11
CA GLN A 114 11.09 -6.88 -14.32
C GLN A 114 10.27 -5.92 -15.17
N HIS A 115 8.96 -6.17 -15.35
CA HIS A 115 8.09 -5.26 -16.09
C HIS A 115 7.83 -3.93 -15.36
N CYS A 116 7.60 -3.93 -14.04
CA CYS A 116 7.42 -2.69 -13.26
C CYS A 116 8.68 -1.81 -13.35
N ARG A 117 9.90 -2.39 -13.33
CA ARG A 117 11.17 -1.64 -13.49
C ARG A 117 11.46 -1.24 -14.94
N ALA A 118 11.22 -2.13 -15.90
CA ALA A 118 11.40 -1.77 -17.31
C ALA A 118 10.47 -0.62 -17.71
N GLU A 119 9.24 -0.57 -17.19
CA GLU A 119 8.30 0.53 -17.43
C GLU A 119 8.71 1.82 -16.71
N SER A 120 9.43 1.77 -15.58
CA SER A 120 10.00 2.99 -14.98
C SER A 120 11.15 3.55 -15.81
N ASP A 121 11.92 2.67 -16.45
CA ASP A 121 13.13 3.01 -17.20
C ASP A 121 12.83 3.36 -18.67
N ALA A 122 11.78 2.77 -19.25
CA ALA A 122 11.42 2.96 -20.65
C ALA A 122 11.10 4.44 -20.95
N ASP A 123 11.83 4.95 -21.94
CA ASP A 123 11.80 6.30 -22.47
C ASP A 123 10.60 6.57 -23.37
N THR A 124 9.80 7.57 -22.97
CA THR A 124 9.35 8.78 -23.71
C THR A 124 8.74 8.65 -25.13
N ALA A 125 8.97 7.56 -25.87
CA ALA A 125 8.58 7.39 -27.26
C ALA A 125 7.06 7.32 -27.48
N ALA A 126 6.30 6.73 -26.54
CA ALA A 126 4.84 6.63 -26.67
C ALA A 126 4.10 7.96 -26.44
N ILE A 127 4.71 8.89 -25.69
CA ILE A 127 4.09 10.21 -25.44
C ILE A 127 4.32 11.12 -26.66
N MET A 128 5.46 11.00 -27.35
CA MET A 128 5.73 11.78 -28.58
C MET A 128 4.88 11.34 -29.77
N THR A 129 4.49 10.06 -29.87
CA THR A 129 3.64 9.59 -30.99
C THR A 129 2.18 10.01 -30.86
N VAL A 130 1.66 10.22 -29.64
CA VAL A 130 0.31 10.80 -29.40
C VAL A 130 0.33 12.34 -29.39
N ALA A 131 1.49 12.96 -29.16
CA ALA A 131 1.64 14.41 -29.06
C ALA A 131 1.42 15.18 -30.37
N GLY A 132 1.33 14.51 -31.52
CA GLY A 132 1.10 15.18 -32.81
C GLY A 132 -0.29 15.79 -32.98
N THR A 133 -1.33 15.27 -32.30
CA THR A 133 -2.74 15.64 -32.59
C THR A 133 -3.68 15.73 -31.37
N SER A 134 -3.19 15.50 -30.15
CA SER A 134 -4.04 15.36 -28.95
C SER A 134 -4.29 16.69 -28.22
N THR A 135 -5.54 16.96 -27.83
CA THR A 135 -5.93 18.13 -27.02
C THR A 135 -5.26 18.12 -25.63
N ALA A 136 -5.13 19.29 -24.99
CA ALA A 136 -4.50 19.41 -23.67
C ALA A 136 -5.14 18.48 -22.61
N GLY A 137 -6.47 18.30 -22.65
CA GLY A 137 -7.19 17.40 -21.75
C GLY A 137 -6.85 15.93 -21.98
N ALA A 138 -6.76 15.49 -23.23
CA ALA A 138 -6.41 14.09 -23.55
C ALA A 138 -4.97 13.74 -23.11
N ARG A 139 -4.04 14.70 -23.17
CA ARG A 139 -2.69 14.54 -22.61
C ARG A 139 -2.68 14.32 -21.09
N ILE A 140 -3.51 15.06 -20.35
CA ILE A 140 -3.63 14.91 -18.89
C ILE A 140 -4.21 13.55 -18.53
N ILE A 141 -5.28 13.12 -19.21
CA ILE A 141 -5.91 11.82 -18.98
C ILE A 141 -4.92 10.68 -19.27
N ALA A 142 -4.17 10.76 -20.39
CA ALA A 142 -3.15 9.77 -20.71
C ALA A 142 -2.06 9.69 -19.63
N ALA A 143 -1.56 10.83 -19.15
CA ALA A 143 -0.55 10.85 -18.08
C ALA A 143 -1.08 10.27 -16.76
N LEU A 144 -2.33 10.58 -16.37
CA LEU A 144 -2.99 9.98 -15.21
C LEU A 144 -3.14 8.47 -15.37
N ALA A 145 -3.64 8.01 -16.52
CA ALA A 145 -3.85 6.59 -16.81
C ALA A 145 -2.52 5.82 -16.78
N HIS A 146 -1.44 6.41 -17.29
CA HIS A 146 -0.10 5.82 -17.22
C HIS A 146 0.38 5.68 -15.77
N GLY A 147 0.18 6.71 -14.95
CA GLY A 147 0.49 6.66 -13.51
C GLY A 147 -0.29 5.55 -12.79
N LEU A 148 -1.59 5.47 -13.05
CA LEU A 148 -2.47 4.47 -12.47
C LEU A 148 -2.08 3.05 -12.88
N HIS A 149 -1.78 2.84 -14.16
CA HIS A 149 -1.36 1.54 -14.69
C HIS A 149 0.00 1.11 -14.11
N HIS A 150 0.95 2.04 -13.96
CA HIS A 150 2.22 1.77 -13.31
C HIS A 150 2.02 1.39 -11.84
N GLY A 151 1.21 2.16 -11.10
CA GLY A 151 0.85 1.85 -9.72
C GLY A 151 0.20 0.47 -9.56
N ALA A 152 -0.78 0.14 -10.39
CA ALA A 152 -1.47 -1.14 -10.38
C ALA A 152 -0.52 -2.33 -10.63
N ARG A 153 0.42 -2.22 -11.58
CA ARG A 153 1.45 -3.24 -11.81
C ARG A 153 2.34 -3.41 -10.59
N CYS A 154 2.83 -2.32 -10.02
CA CYS A 154 3.74 -2.42 -8.88
C CYS A 154 3.02 -2.96 -7.63
N ILE A 155 1.75 -2.61 -7.39
CA ILE A 155 0.89 -3.29 -6.40
C ILE A 155 0.83 -4.79 -6.71
N GLY A 156 0.57 -5.18 -7.96
CA GLY A 156 0.53 -6.57 -8.39
C GLY A 156 1.82 -7.35 -8.10
N CYS A 157 2.98 -6.70 -8.04
CA CYS A 157 4.26 -7.36 -7.73
C CYS A 157 4.60 -7.42 -6.23
N CYS A 158 3.98 -6.59 -5.38
CA CYS A 158 4.32 -6.48 -3.96
C CYS A 158 3.15 -6.64 -2.98
N TRP A 159 1.93 -6.87 -3.46
CA TRP A 159 0.73 -6.98 -2.62
C TRP A 159 0.89 -8.00 -1.48
N ALA A 160 1.54 -9.14 -1.74
CA ALA A 160 1.76 -10.18 -0.75
C ALA A 160 2.67 -9.71 0.40
N LEU A 161 3.67 -8.86 0.11
CA LEU A 161 4.50 -8.24 1.14
C LEU A 161 3.71 -7.20 1.94
N MET A 162 2.82 -6.46 1.29
CA MET A 162 1.98 -5.47 1.97
C MET A 162 1.03 -6.14 2.97
N LEU A 163 0.59 -7.38 2.72
CA LEU A 163 -0.20 -8.14 3.70
C LEU A 163 0.56 -8.44 4.99
N LEU A 164 1.90 -8.42 4.98
CA LEU A 164 2.70 -8.62 6.19
C LEU A 164 2.52 -7.47 7.20
N LEU A 165 2.03 -6.30 6.77
CA LEU A 165 1.70 -5.19 7.67
C LEU A 165 0.63 -5.57 8.72
N PHE A 166 -0.22 -6.56 8.43
CA PHE A 166 -1.21 -7.09 9.36
C PHE A 166 -0.67 -8.17 10.30
N VAL A 167 0.50 -8.74 9.98
CA VAL A 167 1.09 -9.85 10.75
C VAL A 167 1.79 -9.32 12.00
N GLY A 168 2.71 -8.38 11.82
CA GLY A 168 3.68 -8.00 12.87
C GLY A 168 3.16 -7.02 13.92
N GLY A 169 2.08 -6.29 13.67
CA GLY A 169 1.68 -5.15 14.49
C GLY A 169 2.79 -4.08 14.61
N ALA A 170 2.51 -3.00 15.35
CA ALA A 170 3.38 -1.82 15.37
C ALA A 170 4.83 -2.08 15.83
N MET A 171 5.11 -3.07 16.69
CA MET A 171 6.46 -3.47 17.11
C MET A 171 6.41 -4.85 17.76
N ASN A 172 6.83 -5.90 17.06
CA ASN A 172 7.14 -7.19 17.70
C ASN A 172 8.44 -7.07 18.51
N LEU A 173 8.36 -6.41 19.66
CA LEU A 173 9.37 -6.42 20.73
C LEU A 173 8.87 -7.36 21.83
N VAL A 174 8.81 -8.65 21.51
CA VAL A 174 8.74 -9.73 22.52
C VAL A 174 10.13 -10.33 22.64
#